data_AF-A0A8J3JZ34-F1
#
_entry.id   AF-A0A8J3JZ34-F1
#
_cell.length_a   1.000
_cell.length_b   1.000
_cell.length_c   1.000
_cell.angle_alpha   90.00
_cell.angle_beta   90.00
_cell.angle_gamma   90.00
#
_symmetry.space_group_name_H-M   'P 1'
#
loop_
_entity.id
_entity.type
_entity.pdbx_description
1 polymer ?
#
loop_
_entity_poly.entity_id
_entity_poly.type
_entity_poly.pdbx_seq_one_letter_code
_entity_poly.pdbx_strand_id
1 'polypeptide(L)'
;MALYPTTATLCTRRIAADATAARIDATTSPVPVRPSANGDVPLPNWTQPGSATRQPQNIALIGDTGCRIPATGTAQDCAQPQDWPFRRVANSAATDPVPPNLVVHLGDYIYRSRPGPNPPPLCGATGISPSLHTWGCLVTDFFQPASRLLAQAPFVFVRGNHETCRRSGEVWFRYLASTPSLTACNAQSPEDFSPPERIDAGTLGLLLMDTSCASDDATPPTCAHAPREARYTAQFNQINNSLVQAGDDFLLSHAPIWAVRGVTPAGNPVWVDELLSGAVAGTSLGILDRRINLVLSGHIHLYQLLTFDASAQFHRPPQVVVGSSGTELDQQTWQDGALIGGLVDGVPIGELITVDRYGYGVLRDTGSTWNLRYFDRFGTRVPGTNCNLAGARFPNCV
;
A
#
# COMPACT_ATOMS: atom_id res chain seq x y z
N MET A 1 -25.65 -22.37 -6.83
CA MET A 1 -25.93 -22.27 -5.38
C MET A 1 -25.51 -20.87 -4.97
N ALA A 2 -26.46 -19.99 -4.63
CA ALA A 2 -26.18 -18.58 -4.35
C ALA A 2 -25.43 -18.47 -3.01
N LEU A 3 -24.20 -17.95 -3.03
CA LEU A 3 -23.35 -17.86 -1.85
C LEU A 3 -23.76 -16.75 -0.86
N TYR A 4 -24.79 -15.95 -1.16
CA TYR A 4 -25.23 -14.85 -0.30
C TYR A 4 -26.75 -14.68 -0.28
N PRO A 5 -27.38 -14.55 0.90
CA PRO A 5 -28.82 -14.37 1.02
C PRO A 5 -29.24 -12.99 0.50
N THR A 6 -30.07 -12.97 -0.54
CA THR A 6 -30.66 -11.76 -1.15
C THR A 6 -31.62 -11.00 -0.23
N THR A 7 -31.90 -11.52 0.97
CA THR A 7 -32.93 -11.01 1.90
C THR A 7 -32.39 -10.62 3.29
N ALA A 8 -31.08 -10.41 3.47
CA ALA A 8 -30.56 -9.97 4.78
C ALA A 8 -31.09 -8.57 5.16
N THR A 9 -31.76 -8.45 6.31
CA THR A 9 -32.09 -7.16 6.93
C THR A 9 -30.80 -6.45 7.30
N LEU A 10 -30.52 -5.32 6.66
CA LEU A 10 -29.37 -4.49 6.98
C LEU A 10 -29.65 -3.64 8.22
N CYS A 11 -29.04 -4.00 9.35
CA CYS A 11 -28.94 -3.11 10.50
C CYS A 11 -27.68 -2.25 10.34
N THR A 12 -27.81 -1.02 9.85
CA THR A 12 -26.70 -0.07 9.90
C THR A 12 -26.67 0.63 11.25
N ARG A 13 -25.50 0.66 11.89
CA ARG A 13 -25.23 1.54 13.03
C ARG A 13 -24.12 2.49 12.65
N ARG A 14 -24.42 3.79 12.59
CA ARG A 14 -23.39 4.81 12.40
C ARG A 14 -22.47 4.79 13.62
N ILE A 15 -21.20 4.47 13.41
CA ILE A 15 -20.17 4.63 14.42
C ILE A 15 -19.80 6.11 14.44
N ALA A 16 -20.02 6.76 15.57
CA ALA A 16 -19.68 8.17 15.72
C ALA A 16 -18.16 8.36 15.65
N ALA A 17 -17.71 9.49 15.12
CA ALA A 17 -16.28 9.78 14.92
C ALA A 17 -15.51 9.80 16.26
N ASP A 18 -16.22 10.02 17.37
CA ASP A 18 -15.71 10.02 18.73
C ASP A 18 -15.64 8.65 19.40
N ALA A 19 -16.03 7.57 18.71
CA ALA A 19 -15.97 6.24 19.27
C ALA A 19 -14.51 5.84 19.57
N THR A 20 -14.25 5.42 20.81
CA THR A 20 -12.90 5.01 21.26
C THR A 20 -12.71 3.50 21.32
N ALA A 21 -13.80 2.74 21.31
CA ALA A 21 -13.82 1.27 21.43
C ALA A 21 -14.78 0.61 20.43
N ALA A 22 -14.98 1.24 19.26
CA ALA A 22 -15.72 0.61 18.16
C ALA A 22 -15.10 -0.76 17.83
N ARG A 23 -15.93 -1.80 17.73
CA ARG A 23 -15.48 -3.15 17.43
C ARG A 23 -16.45 -3.84 16.48
N ILE A 24 -15.92 -4.59 15.53
CA ILE A 24 -16.69 -5.58 14.79
C ILE A 24 -16.65 -6.86 15.62
N ASP A 25 -17.77 -7.20 16.26
CA ASP A 25 -17.88 -8.46 17.01
C ASP A 25 -18.30 -9.57 16.05
N ALA A 26 -17.32 -10.30 15.52
CA ALA A 26 -17.56 -11.42 14.61
C ALA A 26 -18.24 -12.62 15.29
N THR A 27 -18.26 -12.69 16.63
CA THR A 27 -18.89 -13.79 17.38
C THR A 27 -20.40 -13.62 17.52
N THR A 28 -20.90 -12.38 17.46
CA THR A 28 -22.33 -12.06 17.58
C THR A 28 -22.94 -11.47 16.31
N SER A 29 -22.13 -11.18 15.30
CA SER A 29 -22.58 -10.60 14.03
C SER A 29 -22.31 -11.55 12.85
N PRO A 30 -23.27 -12.43 12.49
CA PRO A 30 -23.22 -13.17 11.22
C PRO A 30 -23.52 -12.25 10.01
N VAL A 31 -23.59 -10.93 10.23
CA VAL A 31 -24.14 -9.96 9.30
C VAL A 31 -23.14 -9.66 8.20
N PRO A 32 -23.48 -9.92 6.93
CA PRO A 32 -22.71 -9.41 5.80
C PRO A 32 -22.64 -7.88 5.90
N VAL A 33 -21.44 -7.33 5.80
CA VAL A 33 -21.23 -5.88 5.57
C VAL A 33 -22.08 -5.49 4.34
N ARG A 34 -22.53 -4.24 4.22
CA ARG A 34 -23.26 -3.75 3.03
C ARG A 34 -22.96 -2.25 2.83
N PRO A 35 -22.02 -1.82 1.97
CA PRO A 35 -21.77 -0.42 1.69
C PRO A 35 -22.26 -0.02 0.29
N SER A 36 -23.55 0.34 0.20
CA SER A 36 -24.09 1.29 -0.79
C SER A 36 -25.46 1.79 -0.30
N ALA A 37 -26.06 2.79 -0.94
CA ALA A 37 -27.42 3.27 -0.60
C ALA A 37 -28.50 2.17 -0.71
N ASN A 38 -28.21 1.09 -1.43
CA ASN A 38 -29.07 -0.09 -1.61
C ASN A 38 -28.64 -1.29 -0.76
N GLY A 39 -27.52 -1.17 -0.04
CA GLY A 39 -26.98 -2.22 0.80
C GLY A 39 -26.32 -3.36 0.04
N ASP A 40 -25.50 -3.08 -0.97
CA ASP A 40 -24.66 -4.08 -1.64
C ASP A 40 -23.21 -3.95 -1.19
N VAL A 41 -22.50 -5.04 -0.91
CA VAL A 41 -21.02 -5.03 -0.88
C VAL A 41 -20.54 -5.03 -2.32
N PRO A 42 -19.52 -4.23 -2.68
CA PRO A 42 -18.76 -4.50 -3.90
C PRO A 42 -18.04 -5.84 -3.70
N LEU A 43 -18.79 -6.95 -3.86
CA LEU A 43 -18.22 -8.26 -3.88
C LEU A 43 -17.52 -8.41 -5.23
N PRO A 44 -16.29 -8.94 -5.24
CA PRO A 44 -15.59 -9.16 -6.48
C PRO A 44 -16.40 -10.08 -7.40
N ASN A 45 -16.62 -9.64 -8.63
CA ASN A 45 -17.38 -10.42 -9.62
C ASN A 45 -16.60 -11.66 -10.07
N TRP A 46 -15.27 -11.62 -10.02
CA TRP A 46 -14.38 -12.69 -10.46
C TRP A 46 -14.38 -13.94 -9.57
N THR A 47 -14.98 -13.87 -8.37
CA THR A 47 -15.14 -15.03 -7.48
C THR A 47 -16.50 -15.72 -7.64
N GLN A 48 -17.41 -15.18 -8.47
CA GLN A 48 -18.77 -15.71 -8.62
C GLN A 48 -18.82 -16.91 -9.59
N PRO A 49 -19.63 -17.95 -9.30
CA PRO A 49 -19.85 -19.06 -10.23
C PRO A 49 -20.37 -18.57 -11.59
N GLY A 50 -19.69 -18.96 -12.67
CA GLY A 50 -20.05 -18.54 -14.04
C GLY A 50 -19.57 -17.15 -14.43
N SER A 51 -18.73 -16.49 -13.62
CA SER A 51 -18.10 -15.22 -13.98
C SER A 51 -17.33 -15.33 -15.30
N ALA A 52 -17.49 -14.33 -16.15
CA ALA A 52 -16.69 -14.17 -17.37
C ALA A 52 -15.26 -13.70 -17.07
N THR A 53 -15.03 -13.10 -15.89
CA THR A 53 -13.72 -12.65 -15.41
C THR A 53 -13.17 -13.63 -14.37
N ARG A 54 -11.86 -13.91 -14.42
CA ARG A 54 -11.19 -14.85 -13.50
C ARG A 54 -10.31 -14.16 -12.45
N GLN A 55 -10.14 -12.83 -12.55
CA GLN A 55 -9.36 -11.99 -11.64
C GLN A 55 -9.81 -10.51 -11.77
N PRO A 56 -9.36 -9.59 -10.88
CA PRO A 56 -9.62 -8.17 -11.05
C PRO A 56 -9.11 -7.66 -12.39
N GLN A 57 -9.88 -6.79 -13.03
CA GLN A 57 -9.51 -6.22 -14.33
C GLN A 57 -8.98 -4.79 -14.23
N ASN A 58 -9.37 -4.05 -13.18
CA ASN A 58 -8.97 -2.67 -12.96
C ASN A 58 -8.66 -2.49 -11.49
N ILE A 59 -7.36 -2.39 -11.18
CA ILE A 59 -6.85 -2.25 -9.82
C ILE A 59 -6.38 -0.81 -9.64
N ALA A 60 -6.94 -0.09 -8.68
CA ALA A 60 -6.39 1.20 -8.26
C ALA A 60 -5.32 0.97 -7.18
N LEU A 61 -4.20 1.68 -7.30
CA LEU A 61 -3.08 1.66 -6.37
C LEU A 61 -2.99 3.03 -5.70
N ILE A 62 -3.02 3.05 -4.37
CA ILE A 62 -2.82 4.24 -3.55
C ILE A 62 -1.88 3.90 -2.40
N GLY A 63 -1.22 4.89 -1.83
CA GLY A 63 -0.36 4.72 -0.67
C GLY A 63 -0.11 6.05 0.02
N ASP A 64 0.28 6.00 1.29
CA ASP A 64 0.82 7.16 1.99
C ASP A 64 -0.20 8.31 2.03
N THR A 65 -1.41 7.98 2.44
CA THR A 65 -2.59 8.82 2.21
C THR A 65 -2.88 9.82 3.31
N GLY A 66 -2.42 9.54 4.54
CA GLY A 66 -2.80 10.35 5.70
C GLY A 66 -2.23 11.76 5.67
N CYS A 67 -2.78 12.64 6.50
CA CYS A 67 -2.35 14.03 6.54
C CYS A 67 -1.15 14.22 7.48
N ARG A 68 -0.07 14.82 6.99
CA ARG A 68 1.18 14.99 7.74
C ARG A 68 1.07 16.09 8.79
N ILE A 69 1.02 15.66 10.05
CA ILE A 69 1.11 16.55 11.22
C ILE A 69 2.27 16.06 12.09
N PRO A 70 3.51 16.48 11.74
CA PRO A 70 4.70 15.92 12.35
C PRO A 70 4.94 16.50 13.76
N ALA A 71 5.67 15.72 14.57
CA ALA A 71 6.18 16.13 15.89
C ALA A 71 6.94 17.45 15.85
N THR A 72 7.71 17.66 14.79
CA THR A 72 8.51 18.86 14.53
C THR A 72 8.31 19.31 13.09
N GLY A 73 8.38 20.62 12.84
CA GLY A 73 8.23 21.20 11.51
C GLY A 73 6.78 21.55 11.13
N THR A 74 6.61 21.91 9.87
CA THR A 74 5.34 22.38 9.31
C THR A 74 4.37 21.22 9.15
N ALA A 75 3.11 21.44 9.54
CA ALA A 75 2.04 20.48 9.26
C ALA A 75 1.35 20.87 7.95
N GLN A 76 0.90 19.86 7.21
CA GLN A 76 -0.08 20.08 6.15
C GLN A 76 -1.39 20.61 6.75
N ASP A 77 -2.03 21.54 6.08
CA ASP A 77 -3.39 21.97 6.33
C ASP A 77 -4.36 20.90 5.80
N CYS A 78 -4.73 19.99 6.69
CA CYS A 78 -5.62 18.86 6.40
C CYS A 78 -7.06 19.29 6.03
N ALA A 79 -7.43 20.56 6.17
CA ALA A 79 -8.73 21.06 5.69
C ALA A 79 -8.66 21.51 4.21
N GLN A 80 -7.46 21.72 3.69
CA GLN A 80 -7.22 22.37 2.40
C GLN A 80 -6.81 21.36 1.32
N PRO A 81 -7.64 21.15 0.28
CA PRO A 81 -7.36 20.17 -0.78
C PRO A 81 -6.08 20.45 -1.60
N GLN A 82 -5.55 21.67 -1.56
CA GLN A 82 -4.29 22.03 -2.20
C GLN A 82 -3.07 21.53 -1.42
N ASP A 83 -3.20 21.40 -0.10
CA ASP A 83 -2.13 20.98 0.80
C ASP A 83 -2.20 19.48 1.07
N TRP A 84 -3.40 18.97 1.39
CA TRP A 84 -3.67 17.55 1.54
C TRP A 84 -4.77 17.08 0.55
N PRO A 85 -4.39 16.54 -0.63
CA PRO A 85 -5.33 16.27 -1.72
C PRO A 85 -5.98 14.89 -1.67
N PHE A 86 -5.78 14.07 -0.62
CA PHE A 86 -6.16 12.65 -0.64
C PHE A 86 -7.62 12.41 -1.00
N ARG A 87 -8.57 13.16 -0.42
CA ARG A 87 -10.01 13.05 -0.80
C ARG A 87 -10.23 13.24 -2.31
N ARG A 88 -9.47 14.14 -2.94
CA ARG A 88 -9.56 14.38 -4.39
C ARG A 88 -8.99 13.20 -5.15
N VAL A 89 -7.79 12.72 -4.77
CA VAL A 89 -7.15 11.53 -5.35
C VAL A 89 -8.09 10.32 -5.27
N ALA A 90 -8.64 10.02 -4.09
CA ALA A 90 -9.54 8.89 -3.89
C ALA A 90 -10.84 9.02 -4.71
N ASN A 91 -11.40 10.23 -4.83
CA ASN A 91 -12.58 10.46 -5.66
C ASN A 91 -12.30 10.24 -7.15
N SER A 92 -11.16 10.71 -7.65
CA SER A 92 -10.74 10.50 -9.05
C SER A 92 -10.44 9.02 -9.31
N ALA A 93 -9.76 8.35 -8.39
CA ALA A 93 -9.47 6.91 -8.50
C ALA A 93 -10.73 6.03 -8.49
N ALA A 94 -11.84 6.51 -7.94
CA ALA A 94 -13.12 5.80 -7.97
C ALA A 94 -13.79 5.84 -9.35
N THR A 95 -13.37 6.74 -10.24
CA THR A 95 -14.02 6.99 -11.54
C THR A 95 -13.09 6.76 -12.73
N ASP A 96 -11.85 7.22 -12.65
CA ASP A 96 -10.95 7.37 -13.79
C ASP A 96 -9.76 6.40 -13.70
N PRO A 97 -9.35 5.77 -14.82
CA PRO A 97 -9.93 5.90 -16.17
C PRO A 97 -11.22 5.08 -16.34
N VAL A 98 -11.43 4.10 -15.48
CA VAL A 98 -12.65 3.32 -15.31
C VAL A 98 -12.74 2.95 -13.83
N PRO A 99 -13.95 2.79 -13.26
CA PRO A 99 -14.09 2.43 -11.86
C PRO A 99 -13.33 1.13 -11.53
N PRO A 100 -12.52 1.12 -10.45
CA PRO A 100 -11.78 -0.06 -10.05
C PRO A 100 -12.74 -1.14 -9.57
N ASN A 101 -12.30 -2.38 -9.72
CA ASN A 101 -12.95 -3.53 -9.12
C ASN A 101 -12.09 -4.14 -8.00
N LEU A 102 -10.85 -3.67 -7.81
CA LEU A 102 -10.01 -3.88 -6.63
C LEU A 102 -9.24 -2.59 -6.31
N VAL A 103 -8.97 -2.33 -5.04
CA VAL A 103 -8.03 -1.30 -4.60
C VAL A 103 -6.94 -1.94 -3.76
N VAL A 104 -5.69 -1.55 -3.98
CA VAL A 104 -4.56 -1.89 -3.11
C VAL A 104 -4.05 -0.62 -2.46
N HIS A 105 -4.06 -0.59 -1.13
CA HIS A 105 -3.49 0.50 -0.34
C HIS A 105 -2.13 0.09 0.23
N LEU A 106 -1.07 0.76 -0.19
CA LEU A 106 0.32 0.38 0.03
C LEU A 106 0.89 0.91 1.37
N GLY A 107 0.03 1.01 2.40
CA GLY A 107 0.43 1.42 3.74
C GLY A 107 0.39 2.93 4.02
N ASP A 108 0.65 3.24 5.30
CA ASP A 108 0.64 4.55 5.92
C ASP A 108 -0.67 5.34 5.81
N TYR A 109 -1.51 5.18 6.83
CA TYR A 109 -2.86 5.74 6.88
C TYR A 109 -2.94 6.98 7.78
N ILE A 110 -2.15 7.02 8.86
CA ILE A 110 -2.19 8.10 9.86
C ILE A 110 -0.80 8.74 10.00
N TYR A 111 -0.66 10.00 9.58
CA TYR A 111 0.61 10.75 9.62
C TYR A 111 0.71 11.76 10.77
N ARG A 112 -0.13 11.59 11.79
CA ARG A 112 -0.16 12.49 12.96
C ARG A 112 0.80 11.99 14.04
N SER A 113 1.73 12.83 14.45
CA SER A 113 2.67 12.55 15.54
C SER A 113 2.93 13.74 16.48
N ARG A 114 2.28 14.88 16.24
CA ARG A 114 2.49 16.10 17.05
C ARG A 114 1.96 16.01 18.49
N PRO A 115 2.83 16.11 19.50
CA PRO A 115 2.36 16.24 20.87
C PRO A 115 1.67 17.59 21.09
N GLY A 116 0.52 17.60 21.77
CA GLY A 116 -0.19 18.83 22.13
C GLY A 116 -1.23 19.30 21.10
N PRO A 117 -1.47 20.63 20.96
CA PRO A 117 -2.49 21.16 20.08
C PRO A 117 -2.25 20.80 18.60
N ASN A 118 -3.25 20.21 17.97
CA ASN A 118 -3.23 19.81 16.57
C ASN A 118 -4.11 20.74 15.71
N PRO A 119 -3.73 21.02 14.45
CA PRO A 119 -4.58 21.77 13.54
C PRO A 119 -5.84 20.94 13.16
N PRO A 120 -6.97 21.61 12.84
CA PRO A 120 -8.15 20.93 12.30
C PRO A 120 -7.92 20.30 10.90
N PRO A 121 -8.78 19.33 10.50
CA PRO A 121 -9.70 18.59 11.34
C PRO A 121 -8.97 17.79 12.43
N LEU A 122 -9.53 17.78 13.63
CA LEU A 122 -9.06 16.97 14.74
C LEU A 122 -9.46 15.49 14.52
N CYS A 123 -8.75 14.59 15.20
CA CYS A 123 -9.16 13.20 15.27
C CYS A 123 -10.36 13.05 16.21
N GLY A 124 -11.47 12.51 15.70
CA GLY A 124 -12.70 12.34 16.48
C GLY A 124 -13.34 13.67 16.91
N ALA A 125 -14.18 13.66 17.94
CA ALA A 125 -14.78 14.88 18.49
C ALA A 125 -13.88 15.61 19.50
N THR A 126 -14.17 16.89 19.69
CA THR A 126 -13.53 17.75 20.70
C THR A 126 -13.63 17.15 22.11
N GLY A 127 -12.51 17.03 22.83
CA GLY A 127 -12.48 16.55 24.22
C GLY A 127 -12.15 15.06 24.41
N ILE A 128 -11.77 14.36 23.34
CA ILE A 128 -11.36 12.93 23.39
C ILE A 128 -9.86 12.82 23.66
N SER A 129 -9.45 11.60 24.09
CA SER A 129 -8.07 11.13 24.26
C SER A 129 -7.04 11.92 23.45
N PRO A 130 -5.93 12.37 24.07
CA PRO A 130 -4.84 13.06 23.38
C PRO A 130 -4.06 12.14 22.42
N SER A 131 -4.39 10.85 22.35
CA SER A 131 -3.75 9.91 21.43
C SER A 131 -4.09 10.23 19.98
N LEU A 132 -3.06 10.31 19.15
CA LEU A 132 -3.15 10.46 17.69
C LEU A 132 -3.29 9.12 16.96
N HIS A 133 -3.45 8.03 17.71
CA HIS A 133 -3.55 6.66 17.19
C HIS A 133 -4.91 6.08 17.59
N THR A 134 -5.97 6.62 16.99
CA THR A 134 -7.37 6.30 17.35
C THR A 134 -8.22 6.00 16.12
N TRP A 135 -9.37 5.36 16.35
CA TRP A 135 -10.44 5.24 15.35
C TRP A 135 -10.81 6.59 14.73
N GLY A 136 -10.93 7.63 15.55
CA GLY A 136 -11.21 8.98 15.08
C GLY A 136 -10.18 9.49 14.08
N CYS A 137 -8.88 9.22 14.31
CA CYS A 137 -7.84 9.56 13.33
C CYS A 137 -7.97 8.73 12.05
N LEU A 138 -8.21 7.41 12.16
CA LEU A 138 -8.41 6.57 10.98
C LEU A 138 -9.61 7.02 10.13
N VAL A 139 -10.69 7.43 10.77
CA VAL A 139 -11.86 7.98 10.07
C VAL A 139 -11.53 9.30 9.39
N THR A 140 -10.93 10.24 10.13
CA THR A 140 -10.60 11.57 9.62
C THR A 140 -9.58 11.52 8.49
N ASP A 141 -8.52 10.73 8.65
CA ASP A 141 -7.37 10.72 7.74
C ASP A 141 -7.52 9.71 6.60
N PHE A 142 -8.34 8.67 6.76
CA PHE A 142 -8.53 7.65 5.73
C PHE A 142 -9.99 7.41 5.32
N PHE A 143 -10.85 6.88 6.20
CA PHE A 143 -12.17 6.39 5.74
C PHE A 143 -13.09 7.47 5.19
N GLN A 144 -13.11 8.66 5.78
CA GLN A 144 -13.96 9.75 5.29
C GLN A 144 -13.46 10.30 3.93
N PRO A 145 -12.17 10.66 3.77
CA PRO A 145 -11.61 11.04 2.47
C PRO A 145 -11.78 9.96 1.39
N ALA A 146 -11.59 8.68 1.73
CA ALA A 146 -11.66 7.55 0.81
C ALA A 146 -13.07 6.98 0.59
N SER A 147 -14.09 7.56 1.22
CA SER A 147 -15.45 6.98 1.29
C SER A 147 -16.05 6.60 -0.07
N ARG A 148 -15.80 7.39 -1.13
CA ARG A 148 -16.25 7.04 -2.49
C ARG A 148 -15.52 5.83 -3.05
N LEU A 149 -14.22 5.75 -2.86
CA LEU A 149 -13.40 4.63 -3.34
C LEU A 149 -13.71 3.34 -2.57
N LEU A 150 -13.89 3.43 -1.24
CA LEU A 150 -14.31 2.31 -0.38
C LEU A 150 -15.70 1.76 -0.75
N ALA A 151 -16.60 2.61 -1.26
CA ALA A 151 -17.89 2.18 -1.77
C ALA A 151 -17.80 1.54 -3.17
N GLN A 152 -16.69 1.74 -3.89
CA GLN A 152 -16.52 1.32 -5.27
C GLN A 152 -15.97 -0.11 -5.40
N ALA A 153 -15.01 -0.49 -4.56
CA ALA A 153 -14.29 -1.76 -4.68
C ALA A 153 -13.82 -2.30 -3.31
N PRO A 154 -13.59 -3.62 -3.19
CA PRO A 154 -12.87 -4.19 -2.04
C PRO A 154 -11.42 -3.68 -2.01
N PHE A 155 -10.85 -3.62 -0.80
CA PHE A 155 -9.49 -3.15 -0.55
C PHE A 155 -8.60 -4.29 -0.06
N VAL A 156 -7.35 -4.28 -0.50
CA VAL A 156 -6.23 -4.97 0.16
C VAL A 156 -5.39 -3.92 0.86
N PHE A 157 -5.21 -4.08 2.17
CA PHE A 157 -4.45 -3.15 3.00
C PHE A 157 -3.06 -3.70 3.25
N VAL A 158 -2.05 -2.85 3.08
CA VAL A 158 -0.66 -3.12 3.46
C VAL A 158 -0.33 -2.32 4.73
N ARG A 159 0.48 -2.89 5.64
CA ARG A 159 0.91 -2.21 6.88
C ARG A 159 2.16 -1.40 6.61
N GLY A 160 2.13 -0.12 6.97
CA GLY A 160 3.30 0.75 6.85
C GLY A 160 3.99 1.08 8.18
N ASN A 161 5.10 1.82 8.13
CA ASN A 161 5.87 2.16 9.33
C ASN A 161 5.10 3.10 10.26
N HIS A 162 4.08 3.81 9.76
CA HIS A 162 3.14 4.59 10.57
C HIS A 162 2.16 3.73 11.39
N GLU A 163 2.04 2.45 11.06
CA GLU A 163 1.19 1.47 11.73
C GLU A 163 1.99 0.43 12.55
N THR A 164 3.24 0.75 12.92
CA THR A 164 3.99 0.00 13.95
C THR A 164 3.32 0.10 15.32
N CYS A 165 3.60 -0.84 16.23
CA CYS A 165 2.98 -0.86 17.55
C CYS A 165 3.33 0.36 18.42
N ARG A 166 4.45 1.03 18.13
CA ARG A 166 4.79 2.31 18.77
C ARG A 166 3.94 3.50 18.28
N ARG A 167 3.22 3.33 17.18
CA ARG A 167 2.44 4.35 16.47
C ARG A 167 0.98 3.88 16.35
N SER A 168 0.47 3.72 15.13
CA SER A 168 -0.93 3.37 14.86
C SER A 168 -1.22 1.86 14.85
N GLY A 169 -0.32 1.02 15.37
CA GLY A 169 -0.47 -0.45 15.30
C GLY A 169 -1.73 -1.00 15.96
N GLU A 170 -2.15 -0.46 17.10
CA GLU A 170 -3.43 -0.82 17.73
C GLU A 170 -4.64 -0.57 16.82
N VAL A 171 -4.59 0.49 16.01
CA VAL A 171 -5.62 0.84 15.04
C VAL A 171 -5.55 -0.10 13.83
N TRP A 172 -4.34 -0.36 13.33
CA TRP A 172 -4.09 -1.30 12.24
C TRP A 172 -4.65 -2.69 12.54
N PHE A 173 -4.19 -3.31 13.65
CA PHE A 173 -4.60 -4.65 14.01
C PHE A 173 -6.09 -4.74 14.34
N ARG A 174 -6.72 -3.66 14.78
CA ARG A 174 -8.16 -3.68 15.08
C ARG A 174 -9.03 -3.62 13.82
N TYR A 175 -8.63 -2.89 12.79
CA TYR A 175 -9.55 -2.53 11.69
C TYR A 175 -9.06 -2.87 10.27
N LEU A 176 -7.75 -3.00 10.04
CA LEU A 176 -7.19 -3.12 8.69
C LEU A 176 -6.42 -4.43 8.46
N ALA A 177 -5.88 -5.04 9.52
CA ALA A 177 -5.18 -6.32 9.42
C ALA A 177 -6.10 -7.44 8.90
N SER A 178 -5.52 -8.38 8.15
CA SER A 178 -6.21 -9.58 7.66
C SER A 178 -6.76 -10.43 8.80
N THR A 179 -6.01 -10.50 9.91
CA THR A 179 -6.42 -11.12 11.17
C THR A 179 -6.54 -10.06 12.25
N PRO A 180 -7.77 -9.62 12.61
CA PRO A 180 -7.95 -8.59 13.62
C PRO A 180 -7.47 -9.03 15.01
N SER A 181 -6.81 -8.14 15.73
CA SER A 181 -6.30 -8.38 17.08
C SER A 181 -6.48 -7.15 17.97
N LEU A 182 -6.86 -7.39 19.23
CA LEU A 182 -6.99 -6.36 20.27
C LEU A 182 -5.79 -6.34 21.23
N THR A 183 -4.87 -7.27 21.07
CA THR A 183 -3.73 -7.48 21.97
C THR A 183 -2.40 -7.54 21.22
N ALA A 184 -2.41 -7.33 19.90
CA ALA A 184 -1.22 -7.38 19.07
C ALA A 184 -0.15 -6.40 19.53
N CYS A 185 -0.50 -5.20 19.98
CA CYS A 185 0.48 -4.21 20.44
C CYS A 185 0.60 -4.11 21.97
N ASN A 186 0.42 -5.24 22.67
CA ASN A 186 0.68 -5.30 24.11
C ASN A 186 2.14 -4.93 24.44
N ALA A 187 2.36 -4.34 25.61
CA ALA A 187 3.66 -3.77 25.98
C ALA A 187 4.78 -4.81 26.20
N GLN A 188 4.43 -6.07 26.49
CA GLN A 188 5.39 -7.12 26.80
C GLN A 188 5.94 -7.81 25.55
N SER A 189 5.10 -7.98 24.53
CA SER A 189 5.42 -8.68 23.28
C SER A 189 4.57 -8.08 22.16
N PRO A 190 4.93 -6.87 21.68
CA PRO A 190 4.28 -6.27 20.53
C PRO A 190 4.48 -7.11 19.25
N GLU A 191 3.46 -7.19 18.43
CA GLU A 191 3.46 -7.81 17.11
C GLU A 191 4.01 -6.81 16.08
N ASP A 192 5.33 -6.62 16.13
CA ASP A 192 6.06 -5.76 15.20
C ASP A 192 6.29 -6.41 13.83
N PHE A 193 6.04 -7.72 13.71
CA PHE A 193 6.12 -8.46 12.45
C PHE A 193 4.91 -9.39 12.31
N SER A 194 4.13 -9.20 11.26
CA SER A 194 3.10 -10.16 10.86
C SER A 194 3.70 -11.17 9.87
N PRO A 195 3.32 -12.47 9.91
CA PRO A 195 3.71 -13.43 8.88
C PRO A 195 3.25 -12.96 7.48
N PRO A 196 3.99 -13.28 6.40
CA PRO A 196 3.51 -13.00 5.06
C PRO A 196 2.32 -13.89 4.71
N GLU A 197 1.41 -13.37 3.90
CA GLU A 197 0.16 -14.03 3.53
C GLU A 197 -0.05 -13.98 2.01
N ARG A 198 -0.79 -14.96 1.48
CA ARG A 198 -1.29 -14.93 0.10
C ARG A 198 -2.78 -14.57 0.13
N ILE A 199 -3.16 -13.54 -0.61
CA ILE A 199 -4.55 -13.20 -0.87
C ILE A 199 -4.87 -13.56 -2.33
N ASP A 200 -5.78 -14.50 -2.53
CA ASP A 200 -6.21 -14.93 -3.87
C ASP A 200 -7.31 -13.99 -4.42
N ALA A 201 -6.95 -13.16 -5.38
CA ALA A 201 -7.87 -12.34 -6.16
C ALA A 201 -8.23 -13.06 -7.47
N GLY A 202 -8.91 -14.22 -7.34
CA GLY A 202 -9.15 -15.10 -8.48
C GLY A 202 -7.86 -15.79 -8.91
N THR A 203 -7.42 -15.61 -10.16
CA THR A 203 -6.13 -16.15 -10.66
C THR A 203 -4.91 -15.27 -10.35
N LEU A 204 -5.12 -14.06 -9.83
CA LEU A 204 -4.06 -13.17 -9.37
C LEU A 204 -3.75 -13.44 -7.90
N GLY A 205 -2.49 -13.77 -7.59
CA GLY A 205 -1.99 -13.84 -6.22
C GLY A 205 -1.42 -12.52 -5.75
N LEU A 206 -1.87 -12.06 -4.58
CA LEU A 206 -1.31 -10.91 -3.90
C LEU A 206 -0.55 -11.39 -2.66
N LEU A 207 0.77 -11.32 -2.70
CA LEU A 207 1.66 -11.77 -1.65
C LEU A 207 1.89 -10.59 -0.69
N LEU A 208 1.17 -10.55 0.42
CA LEU A 208 1.23 -9.48 1.39
C LEU A 208 2.40 -9.68 2.35
N MET A 209 3.30 -8.69 2.42
CA MET A 209 4.44 -8.70 3.33
C MET A 209 4.43 -7.48 4.27
N ASP A 210 4.54 -7.73 5.57
CA ASP A 210 4.65 -6.68 6.59
C ASP A 210 6.07 -6.11 6.65
N THR A 211 6.31 -5.01 5.94
CA THR A 211 7.59 -4.29 5.95
C THR A 211 7.58 -3.06 6.85
N SER A 212 6.64 -2.97 7.81
CA SER A 212 6.51 -1.80 8.71
C SER A 212 7.75 -1.52 9.57
N CYS A 213 8.57 -2.54 9.84
CA CYS A 213 9.83 -2.43 10.58
C CYS A 213 11.10 -2.41 9.70
N ALA A 214 10.94 -2.29 8.38
CA ALA A 214 12.05 -2.24 7.43
C ALA A 214 12.62 -0.82 7.28
N SER A 215 11.74 0.19 7.28
CA SER A 215 12.00 1.61 6.98
C SER A 215 13.38 2.15 7.38
N ASP A 216 13.93 2.98 6.48
CA ASP A 216 15.19 3.71 6.60
C ASP A 216 15.14 4.93 7.54
N ASP A 217 13.96 5.26 8.09
CA ASP A 217 13.80 6.20 9.19
C ASP A 217 14.40 5.69 10.50
N ALA A 218 14.41 6.54 11.52
CA ALA A 218 14.71 6.14 12.90
C ALA A 218 13.79 4.98 13.31
N THR A 219 14.35 3.77 13.29
CA THR A 219 13.63 2.53 13.60
C THR A 219 12.98 2.67 14.99
N PRO A 220 11.65 2.52 15.11
CA PRO A 220 11.00 2.56 16.40
C PRO A 220 11.64 1.55 17.35
N PRO A 221 11.74 1.83 18.67
CA PRO A 221 12.34 0.87 19.61
C PRO A 221 11.70 -0.52 19.57
N THR A 222 10.41 -0.61 19.23
CA THR A 222 9.69 -1.88 19.06
C THR A 222 10.17 -2.66 17.83
N CYS A 223 10.66 -1.98 16.80
CA CYS A 223 11.29 -2.61 15.65
C CYS A 223 12.80 -2.90 15.85
N ALA A 224 13.44 -2.38 16.91
CA ALA A 224 14.90 -2.39 17.10
C ALA A 224 15.47 -3.73 17.61
N HIS A 225 14.96 -4.85 17.11
CA HIS A 225 15.39 -6.19 17.51
C HIS A 225 16.51 -6.73 16.60
N ALA A 226 17.64 -7.14 17.17
CA ALA A 226 18.52 -8.10 16.52
C ALA A 226 17.75 -9.44 16.44
N PRO A 227 17.49 -10.08 15.28
CA PRO A 227 18.09 -9.94 13.94
C PRO A 227 17.03 -9.66 12.84
N ARG A 228 16.66 -8.39 12.60
CA ARG A 228 15.64 -7.99 11.59
C ARG A 228 15.84 -8.61 10.21
N GLU A 229 17.05 -8.51 9.66
CA GLU A 229 17.35 -9.04 8.33
C GLU A 229 17.05 -10.56 8.26
N ALA A 230 17.51 -11.34 9.25
CA ALA A 230 17.23 -12.78 9.29
C ALA A 230 15.72 -13.09 9.39
N ARG A 231 14.93 -12.24 10.06
CA ARG A 231 13.46 -12.38 10.09
C ARG A 231 12.87 -12.15 8.71
N TYR A 232 13.26 -11.08 8.03
CA TYR A 232 12.80 -10.80 6.67
C TYR A 232 13.27 -11.86 5.68
N THR A 233 14.50 -12.37 5.80
CA THR A 233 14.99 -13.51 5.01
C THR A 233 14.12 -14.74 5.21
N ALA A 234 13.71 -15.05 6.44
CA ALA A 234 12.81 -16.17 6.72
C ALA A 234 11.43 -15.96 6.09
N GLN A 235 10.89 -14.73 6.14
CA GLN A 235 9.60 -14.40 5.52
C GLN A 235 9.67 -14.44 3.98
N PHE A 236 10.73 -13.92 3.36
CA PHE A 236 10.95 -14.07 1.92
C PHE A 236 11.12 -15.54 1.51
N ASN A 237 11.80 -16.36 2.31
CA ASN A 237 11.84 -17.81 2.09
C ASN A 237 10.44 -18.44 2.19
N GLN A 238 9.61 -18.03 3.14
CA GLN A 238 8.22 -18.49 3.22
C GLN A 238 7.43 -18.13 1.97
N ILE A 239 7.59 -16.90 1.48
CA ILE A 239 6.96 -16.45 0.23
C ILE A 239 7.41 -17.36 -0.92
N ASN A 240 8.72 -17.42 -1.18
CA ASN A 240 9.32 -18.18 -2.27
C ASN A 240 8.91 -19.67 -2.26
N ASN A 241 8.92 -20.29 -1.08
CA ASN A 241 8.74 -21.74 -0.97
C ASN A 241 7.27 -22.17 -0.89
N SER A 242 6.38 -21.31 -0.38
CA SER A 242 5.06 -21.76 0.06
C SER A 242 3.89 -20.89 -0.40
N LEU A 243 4.10 -19.61 -0.73
CA LEU A 243 2.99 -18.69 -1.05
C LEU A 243 2.85 -18.38 -2.53
N VAL A 244 3.93 -18.52 -3.31
CA VAL A 244 3.91 -18.33 -4.76
C VAL A 244 3.26 -19.54 -5.43
N GLN A 245 2.32 -19.30 -6.34
CA GLN A 245 1.55 -20.35 -7.02
C GLN A 245 1.69 -20.26 -8.55
N ALA A 246 0.82 -20.93 -9.30
CA ALA A 246 0.73 -20.75 -10.74
C ALA A 246 -0.22 -19.57 -11.04
N GLY A 247 0.15 -18.72 -12.00
CA GLY A 247 -0.58 -17.49 -12.32
C GLY A 247 0.33 -16.27 -12.20
N ASP A 248 -0.28 -15.08 -12.19
CA ASP A 248 0.42 -13.86 -11.86
C ASP A 248 0.50 -13.72 -10.33
N ASP A 249 1.69 -13.49 -9.81
CA ASP A 249 1.91 -13.19 -8.39
C ASP A 249 2.56 -11.81 -8.23
N PHE A 250 1.92 -10.92 -7.46
CA PHE A 250 2.43 -9.60 -7.11
C PHE A 250 2.81 -9.55 -5.64
N LEU A 251 4.02 -9.11 -5.36
CA LEU A 251 4.47 -8.84 -3.99
C LEU A 251 4.02 -7.45 -3.56
N LEU A 252 3.32 -7.38 -2.42
CA LEU A 252 2.89 -6.14 -1.80
C LEU A 252 3.74 -5.89 -0.55
N SER A 253 4.44 -4.77 -0.53
CA SER A 253 5.16 -4.26 0.64
C SER A 253 4.80 -2.80 0.87
N HIS A 254 5.06 -2.26 2.06
CA HIS A 254 4.99 -0.81 2.24
C HIS A 254 6.34 -0.18 1.86
N ALA A 255 7.40 -0.50 2.60
CA ALA A 255 8.76 -0.14 2.24
C ALA A 255 9.16 -0.82 0.91
N PRO A 256 9.65 -0.06 -0.08
CA PRO A 256 10.20 -0.62 -1.30
C PRO A 256 11.48 -1.40 -1.02
N ILE A 257 11.75 -2.41 -1.84
CA ILE A 257 12.99 -3.19 -1.75
C ILE A 257 14.14 -2.46 -2.47
N TRP A 258 13.86 -1.78 -3.59
CA TRP A 258 14.89 -1.23 -4.48
C TRP A 258 14.64 0.21 -4.99
N ALA A 259 13.77 1.01 -4.36
CA ALA A 259 13.35 2.29 -4.95
C ALA A 259 14.48 3.32 -4.88
N VAL A 260 14.70 4.06 -5.96
CA VAL A 260 15.66 5.17 -5.98
C VAL A 260 15.08 6.32 -5.17
N ARG A 261 15.87 6.81 -4.20
CA ARG A 261 15.54 7.94 -3.34
C ARG A 261 16.49 9.12 -3.48
N GLY A 262 17.52 8.99 -4.31
CA GLY A 262 18.51 10.06 -4.49
C GLY A 262 19.68 9.65 -5.36
N VAL A 263 20.69 10.51 -5.36
CA VAL A 263 21.92 10.33 -6.12
C VAL A 263 23.11 10.80 -5.29
N THR A 264 24.22 10.06 -5.35
CA THR A 264 25.48 10.45 -4.72
C THR A 264 26.14 11.62 -5.45
N PRO A 265 27.11 12.35 -4.86
CA PRO A 265 27.87 13.37 -5.57
C PRO A 265 28.61 12.85 -6.81
N ALA A 266 28.90 11.55 -6.87
CA ALA A 266 29.52 10.89 -8.02
C ALA A 266 28.53 10.50 -9.13
N GLY A 267 27.24 10.80 -8.97
CA GLY A 267 26.20 10.46 -9.95
C GLY A 267 25.63 9.04 -9.82
N ASN A 268 26.03 8.27 -8.81
CA ASN A 268 25.49 6.91 -8.59
C ASN A 268 24.12 6.97 -7.90
N PRO A 269 23.15 6.12 -8.28
CA PRO A 269 21.85 6.05 -7.62
C PRO A 269 21.99 5.66 -6.15
N VAL A 270 21.13 6.23 -5.31
CA VAL A 270 20.92 5.84 -3.91
C VAL A 270 19.52 5.26 -3.80
N TRP A 271 19.37 4.09 -3.19
CA TRP A 271 18.08 3.41 -3.07
C TRP A 271 17.68 3.12 -1.62
N VAL A 272 16.42 2.72 -1.46
CA VAL A 272 15.85 2.04 -0.30
C VAL A 272 15.46 0.62 -0.74
N ASP A 273 15.51 -0.42 0.08
CA ASP A 273 15.98 -0.56 1.46
C ASP A 273 17.08 -1.64 1.43
N GLU A 274 18.31 -1.30 1.84
CA GLU A 274 19.45 -2.23 1.87
C GLU A 274 19.18 -3.45 2.77
N LEU A 275 18.37 -3.30 3.82
CA LEU A 275 17.99 -4.39 4.72
C LEU A 275 17.03 -5.37 4.04
N LEU A 276 16.04 -4.88 3.27
CA LEU A 276 15.16 -5.76 2.50
C LEU A 276 15.90 -6.38 1.31
N SER A 277 16.76 -5.62 0.64
CA SER A 277 17.62 -6.12 -0.44
C SER A 277 18.54 -7.25 0.06
N GLY A 278 19.23 -7.03 1.19
CA GLY A 278 20.05 -8.04 1.87
C GLY A 278 19.23 -9.26 2.31
N ALA A 279 18.02 -9.03 2.84
CA ALA A 279 17.13 -10.11 3.24
C ALA A 279 16.71 -11.01 2.07
N VAL A 280 16.45 -10.44 0.88
CA VAL A 280 16.19 -11.18 -0.37
C VAL A 280 17.43 -11.96 -0.79
N ALA A 281 18.61 -11.33 -0.79
CA ALA A 281 19.88 -11.97 -1.13
C ALA A 281 20.25 -13.12 -0.16
N GLY A 282 19.83 -13.03 1.11
CA GLY A 282 20.02 -14.08 2.11
C GLY A 282 19.05 -15.25 2.00
N THR A 283 18.04 -15.20 1.12
CA THR A 283 17.14 -16.33 0.92
C THR A 283 17.87 -17.54 0.35
N SER A 284 17.27 -18.73 0.49
CA SER A 284 17.80 -19.96 -0.11
C SER A 284 17.93 -19.90 -1.64
N LEU A 285 17.14 -19.05 -2.30
CA LEU A 285 17.24 -18.79 -3.74
C LEU A 285 18.23 -17.66 -4.08
N GLY A 286 18.59 -16.82 -3.11
CA GLY A 286 19.34 -15.57 -3.31
C GLY A 286 18.59 -14.48 -4.07
N ILE A 287 17.33 -14.74 -4.43
CA ILE A 287 16.43 -13.86 -5.21
C ILE A 287 14.98 -14.11 -4.79
N LEU A 288 14.06 -13.26 -5.24
CA LEU A 288 12.63 -13.57 -5.24
C LEU A 288 12.33 -14.69 -6.25
N ASP A 289 11.33 -15.54 -5.96
CA ASP A 289 10.85 -16.56 -6.91
C ASP A 289 10.46 -15.89 -8.23
N ARG A 290 10.84 -16.50 -9.36
CA ARG A 290 10.67 -15.94 -10.70
C ARG A 290 9.23 -15.81 -11.18
N ARG A 291 8.27 -16.37 -10.44
CA ARG A 291 6.83 -16.21 -10.68
C ARG A 291 6.28 -14.93 -10.05
N ILE A 292 7.05 -14.25 -9.20
CA ILE A 292 6.73 -12.91 -8.71
C ILE A 292 7.03 -11.93 -9.84
N ASN A 293 5.98 -11.40 -10.47
CA ASN A 293 6.10 -10.62 -11.71
C ASN A 293 6.20 -9.10 -11.44
N LEU A 294 5.85 -8.65 -10.24
CA LEU A 294 5.78 -7.24 -9.87
C LEU A 294 5.90 -7.07 -8.35
N VAL A 295 6.62 -6.03 -7.92
CA VAL A 295 6.62 -5.54 -6.53
C VAL A 295 5.89 -4.20 -6.48
N LEU A 296 4.90 -4.08 -5.61
CA LEU A 296 4.12 -2.86 -5.37
C LEU A 296 4.42 -2.34 -3.96
N SER A 297 4.73 -1.04 -3.86
CA SER A 297 5.15 -0.40 -2.61
C SER A 297 4.71 1.06 -2.47
N GLY A 298 4.77 1.59 -1.25
CA GLY A 298 4.53 3.00 -0.91
C GLY A 298 5.79 3.62 -0.32
N HIS A 299 5.66 4.24 0.86
CA HIS A 299 6.71 4.77 1.72
C HIS A 299 7.45 6.00 1.19
N ILE A 300 7.97 5.93 -0.04
CA ILE A 300 8.59 7.09 -0.70
C ILE A 300 7.48 7.90 -1.35
N HIS A 301 7.36 9.17 -0.98
CA HIS A 301 6.18 9.98 -1.26
C HIS A 301 6.14 10.55 -2.69
N LEU A 302 6.27 9.67 -3.68
CA LEU A 302 6.26 9.91 -5.12
C LEU A 302 5.71 8.69 -5.85
N TYR A 303 5.55 8.77 -7.17
CA TYR A 303 5.39 7.60 -8.02
C TYR A 303 6.73 7.24 -8.64
N GLN A 304 7.08 5.96 -8.64
CA GLN A 304 8.26 5.47 -9.34
C GLN A 304 8.01 4.12 -9.99
N LEU A 305 8.30 3.98 -11.28
CA LEU A 305 8.52 2.68 -11.92
C LEU A 305 10.02 2.49 -12.08
N LEU A 306 10.53 1.39 -11.52
CA LEU A 306 11.90 0.94 -11.69
C LEU A 306 11.90 -0.45 -12.32
N THR A 307 12.64 -0.59 -13.41
CA THR A 307 12.95 -1.90 -14.02
C THR A 307 14.45 -2.10 -14.09
N PHE A 308 14.86 -3.36 -14.24
CA PHE A 308 16.26 -3.76 -14.29
C PHE A 308 16.64 -4.27 -15.67
N ASP A 309 17.91 -4.13 -16.03
CA ASP A 309 18.43 -4.62 -17.31
C ASP A 309 18.17 -6.13 -17.45
N ALA A 310 17.41 -6.50 -18.48
CA ALA A 310 17.03 -7.88 -18.75
C ALA A 310 18.19 -8.77 -19.21
N SER A 311 19.34 -8.19 -19.54
CA SER A 311 20.58 -8.92 -19.82
C SER A 311 21.36 -9.31 -18.56
N ALA A 312 20.97 -8.77 -17.39
CA ALA A 312 21.57 -9.15 -16.12
C ALA A 312 21.36 -10.64 -15.81
N GLN A 313 22.34 -11.26 -15.16
CA GLN A 313 22.36 -12.71 -14.92
C GLN A 313 21.22 -13.20 -13.99
N PHE A 314 20.62 -12.32 -13.20
CA PHE A 314 19.60 -12.68 -12.21
C PHE A 314 18.28 -11.98 -12.54
N HIS A 315 17.19 -12.75 -12.51
CA HIS A 315 15.83 -12.22 -12.66
C HIS A 315 15.50 -11.33 -11.47
N ARG A 316 15.09 -10.08 -11.74
CA ARG A 316 14.56 -9.15 -10.75
C ARG A 316 13.25 -8.58 -11.26
N PRO A 317 12.13 -8.72 -10.52
CA PRO A 317 10.87 -8.13 -10.94
C PRO A 317 10.97 -6.60 -10.92
N PRO A 318 10.20 -5.92 -11.79
CA PRO A 318 10.05 -4.48 -11.69
C PRO A 318 9.42 -4.10 -10.35
N GLN A 319 9.76 -2.90 -9.88
CA GLN A 319 9.18 -2.32 -8.69
C GLN A 319 8.41 -1.06 -9.04
N VAL A 320 7.18 -0.96 -8.53
CA VAL A 320 6.34 0.22 -8.65
C VAL A 320 6.08 0.77 -7.25
N VAL A 321 6.41 2.04 -7.08
CA VAL A 321 6.12 2.83 -5.89
C VAL A 321 4.94 3.74 -6.18
N VAL A 322 3.94 3.74 -5.31
CA VAL A 322 2.80 4.67 -5.33
C VAL A 322 2.60 5.22 -3.92
N GLY A 323 3.49 6.11 -3.48
CA GLY A 323 3.41 6.76 -2.16
C GLY A 323 2.96 8.23 -2.21
N SER A 324 2.40 8.68 -3.32
CA SER A 324 2.05 10.09 -3.53
C SER A 324 0.54 10.35 -3.51
N SER A 325 -0.23 9.60 -2.71
CA SER A 325 -1.69 9.75 -2.70
C SER A 325 -2.22 10.76 -1.67
N GLY A 326 -1.42 11.26 -0.73
CA GLY A 326 -1.90 12.27 0.22
C GLY A 326 -0.86 13.04 1.02
N THR A 327 0.01 12.33 1.74
CA THR A 327 1.03 12.93 2.61
C THR A 327 2.02 13.80 1.83
N GLU A 328 2.73 14.70 2.51
CA GLU A 328 3.70 15.61 1.90
C GLU A 328 4.69 14.89 0.98
N LEU A 329 4.79 15.36 -0.27
CA LEU A 329 5.60 14.73 -1.33
C LEU A 329 7.10 14.81 -1.06
N ASP A 330 7.80 13.75 -1.45
CA ASP A 330 9.24 13.76 -1.60
C ASP A 330 9.61 14.41 -2.94
N GLN A 331 10.68 15.20 -2.93
CA GLN A 331 11.16 15.86 -4.14
C GLN A 331 12.07 14.94 -4.95
N GLN A 332 11.82 14.85 -6.25
CA GLN A 332 12.78 14.24 -7.16
C GLN A 332 13.99 15.16 -7.30
N THR A 333 15.14 14.72 -6.79
CA THR A 333 16.41 15.47 -6.82
C THR A 333 17.40 14.94 -7.85
N TRP A 334 16.95 14.05 -8.74
CA TRP A 334 17.73 13.41 -9.79
C TRP A 334 17.04 13.53 -11.16
N GLN A 335 17.75 13.14 -12.23
CA GLN A 335 17.17 12.98 -13.56
C GLN A 335 17.17 11.50 -13.92
N ASP A 336 15.99 10.93 -14.19
CA ASP A 336 15.87 9.47 -14.39
C ASP A 336 16.78 8.94 -15.50
N GLY A 337 16.84 9.63 -16.64
CA GLY A 337 17.69 9.25 -17.78
C GLY A 337 19.19 9.20 -17.46
N ALA A 338 19.64 9.95 -16.44
CA ALA A 338 21.04 9.95 -16.02
C ALA A 338 21.39 8.75 -15.11
N LEU A 339 20.38 8.08 -14.55
CA LEU A 339 20.57 6.91 -13.67
C LEU A 339 20.43 5.58 -14.40
N ILE A 340 19.94 5.57 -15.65
CA ILE A 340 19.87 4.36 -16.47
C ILE A 340 21.26 3.73 -16.62
N GLY A 341 21.37 2.42 -16.41
CA GLY A 341 22.63 1.68 -16.35
C GLY A 341 23.39 1.79 -15.03
N GLY A 342 23.02 2.73 -14.16
CA GLY A 342 23.51 2.80 -12.79
C GLY A 342 23.07 1.59 -11.96
N LEU A 343 23.85 1.21 -10.95
CA LEU A 343 23.60 -0.01 -10.17
C LEU A 343 22.70 0.27 -8.97
N VAL A 344 21.59 -0.47 -8.87
CA VAL A 344 20.78 -0.58 -7.65
C VAL A 344 20.92 -2.00 -7.15
N ASP A 345 21.49 -2.17 -5.95
CA ASP A 345 21.74 -3.48 -5.35
C ASP A 345 22.45 -4.44 -6.34
N GLY A 346 23.52 -3.93 -6.95
CA GLY A 346 24.37 -4.66 -7.89
C GLY A 346 23.78 -4.91 -9.29
N VAL A 347 22.54 -4.49 -9.56
CA VAL A 347 21.86 -4.71 -10.84
C VAL A 347 21.66 -3.39 -11.58
N PRO A 348 22.03 -3.28 -12.88
CA PRO A 348 21.82 -2.07 -13.66
C PRO A 348 20.33 -1.71 -13.80
N ILE A 349 20.01 -0.44 -13.64
CA ILE A 349 18.69 0.14 -13.95
C ILE A 349 18.45 0.02 -15.45
N GLY A 350 17.33 -0.60 -15.84
CA GLY A 350 16.88 -0.68 -17.22
C GLY A 350 16.01 0.51 -17.61
N GLU A 351 15.00 0.81 -16.80
CA GLU A 351 14.09 1.95 -16.96
C GLU A 351 13.76 2.54 -15.59
N LEU A 352 13.68 3.86 -15.53
CA LEU A 352 13.30 4.61 -14.35
C LEU A 352 12.36 5.72 -14.78
N ILE A 353 11.18 5.78 -14.17
CA ILE A 353 10.20 6.86 -14.36
C ILE A 353 9.75 7.31 -12.99
N THR A 354 10.06 8.56 -12.64
CA THR A 354 9.69 9.18 -11.37
C THR A 354 8.71 10.33 -11.61
N VAL A 355 7.69 10.42 -10.76
CA VAL A 355 6.72 11.53 -10.75
C VAL A 355 6.53 12.01 -9.31
N ASP A 356 7.02 13.21 -9.02
CA ASP A 356 6.91 13.89 -7.71
C ASP A 356 5.62 14.71 -7.59
N ARG A 357 4.48 14.11 -7.97
CA ARG A 357 3.16 14.76 -7.95
C ARG A 357 2.09 13.85 -7.39
N TYR A 358 1.14 14.48 -6.69
CA TYR A 358 0.01 13.78 -6.12
C TYR A 358 -0.85 13.04 -7.14
N GLY A 359 -1.21 11.80 -6.83
CA GLY A 359 -1.94 10.93 -7.75
C GLY A 359 -2.11 9.50 -7.26
N TYR A 360 -2.40 8.62 -8.20
CA TYR A 360 -2.67 7.19 -7.97
C TYR A 360 -2.29 6.35 -9.19
N GLY A 361 -1.91 5.11 -8.94
CA GLY A 361 -1.61 4.13 -9.98
C GLY A 361 -2.86 3.36 -10.41
N VAL A 362 -2.86 2.88 -11.64
CA VAL A 362 -3.89 1.96 -12.16
C VAL A 362 -3.22 0.82 -12.90
N LEU A 363 -3.52 -0.40 -12.48
CA LEU A 363 -3.16 -1.63 -13.18
C LEU A 363 -4.40 -2.22 -13.85
N ARG A 364 -4.34 -2.38 -15.16
CA ARG A 364 -5.42 -2.95 -15.96
C ARG A 364 -5.02 -4.28 -16.57
N ASP A 365 -5.82 -5.31 -16.34
CA ASP A 365 -5.68 -6.60 -17.02
C ASP A 365 -6.06 -6.43 -18.50
N THR A 366 -5.16 -6.81 -19.41
CA THR A 366 -5.41 -6.82 -20.85
C THR A 366 -5.70 -8.22 -21.41
N GLY A 367 -5.85 -9.23 -20.53
CA GLY A 367 -6.12 -10.63 -20.85
C GLY A 367 -4.87 -11.50 -21.04
N SER A 368 -3.71 -10.89 -21.25
CA SER A 368 -2.41 -11.60 -21.41
C SER A 368 -1.25 -10.93 -20.67
N THR A 369 -1.45 -9.71 -20.18
CA THR A 369 -0.47 -8.84 -19.55
C THR A 369 -1.22 -7.79 -18.72
N TRP A 370 -0.50 -7.03 -17.90
CA TRP A 370 -1.04 -5.86 -17.21
C TRP A 370 -0.62 -4.58 -17.92
N ASN A 371 -1.45 -3.54 -17.87
CA ASN A 371 -1.10 -2.18 -18.29
C ASN A 371 -1.09 -1.28 -17.04
N LEU A 372 0.07 -0.71 -16.73
CA LEU A 372 0.28 0.25 -15.65
C LEU A 372 0.16 1.67 -16.21
N ARG A 373 -0.54 2.53 -15.47
CA ARG A 373 -0.62 3.98 -15.70
C ARG A 373 -0.64 4.74 -14.39
N TYR A 374 -0.11 5.95 -14.40
CA TYR A 374 -0.24 6.89 -13.29
C TYR A 374 -1.19 8.04 -13.68
N PHE A 375 -2.04 8.44 -12.73
CA PHE A 375 -3.00 9.52 -12.89
C PHE A 375 -2.77 10.56 -11.81
N ASP A 376 -2.86 11.84 -12.19
CA ASP A 376 -2.77 12.92 -11.22
C ASP A 376 -4.03 12.99 -10.33
N ARG A 377 -4.00 13.87 -9.33
CA ARG A 377 -5.14 14.11 -8.42
C ARG A 377 -6.46 14.48 -9.12
N PHE A 378 -6.46 14.86 -10.39
CA PHE A 378 -7.66 15.21 -11.17
C PHE A 378 -8.13 14.07 -12.08
N GLY A 379 -7.52 12.88 -12.00
CA GLY A 379 -7.84 11.77 -12.89
C GLY A 379 -7.28 11.96 -14.30
N THR A 380 -6.31 12.87 -14.48
CA THR A 380 -5.63 13.05 -15.77
C THR A 380 -4.43 12.13 -15.84
N ARG A 381 -4.33 11.37 -16.94
CA ARG A 381 -3.17 10.49 -17.17
C ARG A 381 -1.88 11.30 -17.22
N VAL A 382 -0.89 10.90 -16.42
CA VAL A 382 0.45 11.49 -16.45
C VAL A 382 1.22 10.93 -17.66
N PRO A 383 1.75 11.77 -18.56
CA PRO A 383 2.53 11.31 -19.73
C PRO A 383 3.76 10.48 -19.33
N GLY A 384 4.17 9.54 -20.19
CA GLY A 384 5.35 8.70 -19.94
C GLY A 384 5.12 7.55 -18.96
N THR A 385 3.91 7.40 -18.41
CA THR A 385 3.61 6.36 -17.40
C THR A 385 2.78 5.21 -17.94
N ASN A 386 2.49 5.16 -19.24
CA ASN A 386 1.70 4.08 -19.84
C ASN A 386 2.61 2.91 -20.24
N CYS A 387 2.69 1.90 -19.38
CA CYS A 387 3.61 0.78 -19.48
C CYS A 387 2.87 -0.57 -19.53
N ASN A 388 3.29 -1.52 -20.35
CA ASN A 388 2.70 -2.87 -20.39
C ASN A 388 3.62 -3.90 -19.73
N LEU A 389 3.15 -4.62 -18.71
CA LEU A 389 3.86 -5.67 -17.98
C LEU A 389 3.87 -7.01 -18.74
N ALA A 390 4.76 -7.18 -19.71
CA ALA A 390 4.92 -8.45 -20.40
C ALA A 390 5.80 -9.41 -19.58
N GLY A 391 5.18 -10.29 -18.79
CA GLY A 391 5.88 -11.17 -17.84
C GLY A 391 6.37 -10.35 -16.64
N ALA A 392 7.69 -10.27 -16.45
CA ALA A 392 8.31 -9.41 -15.44
C ALA A 392 9.06 -8.23 -16.07
N ARG A 393 8.46 -7.61 -17.10
CA ARG A 393 9.09 -6.55 -17.90
C ARG A 393 8.08 -5.48 -18.27
N PHE A 394 8.49 -4.22 -18.29
CA PHE A 394 7.73 -3.12 -18.89
C PHE A 394 8.43 -2.59 -20.15
N PRO A 395 8.36 -3.25 -21.31
CA PRO A 395 8.95 -2.71 -22.52
C PRO A 395 8.18 -1.46 -23.00
N ASN A 396 8.93 -0.41 -23.35
CA ASN A 396 8.46 0.76 -24.11
C ASN A 396 7.31 1.53 -23.42
N CYS A 397 7.54 2.05 -22.22
CA CYS A 397 6.62 3.01 -21.61
C CYS A 397 6.46 4.26 -22.50
N VAL A 398 5.22 4.77 -22.63
CA VAL A 398 4.88 5.94 -23.47
C VAL A 398 4.06 7.00 -22.76
#